data_AF-A0A6N2ZR52-F1
#
_entry.id   AF-A0A6N2ZR52-F1
#
_cell.length_a   1.000
_cell.length_b   1.000
_cell.length_c   1.000
_cell.angle_alpha   90.00
_cell.angle_beta   90.00
_cell.angle_gamma   90.00
#
_symmetry.space_group_name_H-M   'P 1'
#
loop_
_entity.id
_entity.type
_entity.pdbx_description
1 polymer ?
#
loop_
_entity_poly.entity_id
_entity_poly.type
_entity_poly.pdbx_seq_one_letter_code
_entity_poly.pdbx_strand_id
1 'polypeptide(L)' 'MNEDEHVLPEEIHEAIGLVATYLMNSRLPVKADNLIMVLRAQEIMVTCSRQRGVLEATRHYLDKRMKKPL' A
#
# COMPACT_ATOMS: atom_id res chain seq x y z
N MET A 1 -3.83 26.01 -1.88
CA MET A 1 -3.27 24.67 -2.10
C MET A 1 -3.90 23.82 -1.02
N ASN A 2 -4.90 23.00 -1.36
CA ASN A 2 -5.81 22.40 -0.36
C ASN A 2 -5.06 21.34 0.46
N GLU A 3 -5.08 21.53 1.77
CA GLU A 3 -4.43 20.68 2.78
C GLU A 3 -5.25 19.43 3.13
N ASP A 4 -6.32 19.14 2.38
CA ASP A 4 -7.26 18.03 2.63
C ASP A 4 -7.18 16.91 1.57
N GLU A 5 -5.98 16.57 1.09
CA GLU A 5 -5.78 15.32 0.34
C GLU A 5 -5.59 14.12 1.29
N HIS A 6 -6.48 13.98 2.28
CA HIS A 6 -6.48 12.78 3.12
C HIS A 6 -6.70 11.54 2.24
N VAL A 7 -5.80 10.57 2.36
CA VAL A 7 -5.95 9.26 1.71
C VAL A 7 -7.12 8.55 2.38
N LEU A 8 -8.09 8.13 1.58
CA LEU A 8 -9.29 7.45 2.07
C LEU A 8 -8.99 5.98 2.40
N PRO A 9 -9.67 5.39 3.40
CA PRO A 9 -9.52 3.97 3.71
C PRO A 9 -9.77 3.04 2.51
N GLU A 10 -10.66 3.42 1.61
CA GLU A 10 -10.99 2.70 0.39
C GLU A 10 -9.78 2.62 -0.55
N GLU A 11 -9.05 3.73 -0.73
CA GLU A 11 -7.83 3.77 -1.55
C GLU A 11 -6.73 2.87 -0.97
N ILE A 12 -6.65 2.80 0.37
CA ILE A 12 -5.72 1.89 1.07
C ILE A 12 -6.10 0.43 0.81
N HIS A 13 -7.37 0.08 0.98
CA HIS A 13 -7.84 -1.29 0.76
C HIS A 13 -7.73 -1.71 -0.71
N GLU A 14 -7.98 -0.80 -1.65
CA GLU A 14 -7.79 -1.04 -3.08
C GLU A 14 -6.32 -1.30 -3.41
N ALA A 15 -5.40 -0.45 -2.91
CA ALA A 15 -3.97 -0.65 -3.10
C ALA A 15 -3.50 -2.01 -2.53
N ILE A 16 -4.00 -2.41 -1.36
CA ILE A 16 -3.72 -3.74 -0.78
C ILE A 16 -4.25 -4.84 -1.71
N GLY A 17 -5.47 -4.71 -2.22
CA GLY A 17 -6.09 -5.70 -3.11
C GLY A 17 -5.31 -5.88 -4.42
N LEU A 18 -4.87 -4.78 -5.03
CA LEU A 18 -4.05 -4.80 -6.25
C LEU A 18 -2.71 -5.49 -6.02
N VAL A 19 -2.03 -5.16 -4.93
CA VAL A 19 -0.74 -5.78 -4.59
C VAL A 19 -0.89 -7.25 -4.22
N ALA A 20 -1.95 -7.60 -3.48
CA ALA A 20 -2.26 -9.00 -3.17
C ALA A 20 -2.51 -9.81 -4.45
N THR A 21 -3.26 -9.23 -5.40
CA THR A 21 -3.52 -9.86 -6.71
C THR A 21 -2.21 -10.09 -7.48
N TYR A 22 -1.31 -9.10 -7.49
CA TYR A 22 0.02 -9.24 -8.10
C TYR A 22 0.83 -10.39 -7.47
N LEU A 23 0.86 -10.49 -6.14
CA LEU A 23 1.55 -11.56 -5.43
C LEU A 23 0.95 -12.93 -5.75
N MET A 24 -0.39 -13.04 -5.75
CA MET A 24 -1.09 -14.28 -6.10
C MET A 24 -0.74 -14.73 -7.52
N ASN A 25 -0.78 -13.81 -8.49
CA ASN A 25 -0.44 -14.10 -9.89
C ASN A 25 1.03 -14.50 -10.05
N SER A 26 1.92 -13.95 -9.21
CA SER A 26 3.34 -14.28 -9.17
C SER A 26 3.64 -15.54 -8.35
N ARG A 27 2.61 -16.22 -7.80
CA ARG A 27 2.73 -17.39 -6.90
C ARG A 27 3.57 -17.10 -5.65
N LEU A 28 3.55 -15.86 -5.18
CA LEU A 28 4.21 -15.42 -3.97
C LEU A 28 3.21 -15.37 -2.79
N PRO A 29 3.65 -15.64 -1.55
CA PRO A 29 2.77 -15.57 -0.38
C PRO A 29 2.20 -14.16 -0.17
N VAL A 30 0.90 -14.05 0.09
CA VAL A 30 0.26 -12.80 0.50
C VAL A 30 0.48 -12.60 2.01
N LYS A 31 1.62 -12.01 2.35
CA LYS A 31 2.02 -11.65 3.73
C LYS A 31 2.41 -10.19 3.78
N ALA A 32 2.31 -9.58 4.95
CA ALA A 32 2.50 -8.15 5.12
C ALA A 32 3.87 -7.64 4.62
N ASP A 33 4.97 -8.36 4.87
CA ASP A 33 6.30 -7.99 4.35
C ASP A 33 6.35 -7.96 2.82
N ASN A 34 5.72 -8.94 2.17
CA ASN A 34 5.66 -9.01 0.71
C ASN A 34 4.77 -7.90 0.13
N LEU A 35 3.65 -7.59 0.79
CA LEU A 35 2.81 -6.45 0.42
C LEU A 35 3.60 -5.13 0.50
N ILE A 36 4.29 -4.90 1.62
CA ILE A 36 5.11 -3.70 1.84
C ILE A 36 6.22 -3.58 0.79
N MET A 37 6.90 -4.68 0.45
CA MET A 37 7.96 -4.69 -0.54
C MET A 37 7.46 -4.27 -1.94
N VAL A 38 6.32 -4.81 -2.38
CA VAL A 38 5.74 -4.45 -3.68
C VAL A 38 5.25 -3.00 -3.69
N LEU A 39 4.62 -2.55 -2.60
CA LEU A 39 4.19 -1.14 -2.47
C LEU A 39 5.39 -0.18 -2.58
N ARG A 40 6.53 -0.49 -1.94
CA ARG A 40 7.77 0.30 -2.06
C ARG A 40 8.28 0.35 -3.49
N ALA A 41 8.27 -0.80 -4.18
CA ALA A 41 8.70 -0.84 -5.58
C ALA A 41 7.80 0.04 -6.46
N GLN A 42 6.49 -0.03 -6.28
CA GLN A 42 5.52 0.80 -7.01
C GLN A 42 5.70 2.29 -6.71
N GLU A 43 5.97 2.65 -5.46
CA GLU A 43 6.15 4.05 -5.04
C GLU A 43 7.31 4.76 -5.76
N ILE A 44 8.40 4.03 -6.02
CA ILE A 44 9.56 4.51 -6.78
C ILE A 44 9.21 4.73 -8.26
N MET A 45 8.27 3.93 -8.78
CA MET A 45 7.89 3.95 -10.21
C MET A 45 6.79 4.97 -10.53
N VAL A 46 5.97 5.37 -9.56
CA VAL A 46 4.87 6.33 -9.80
C VAL A 46 5.36 7.77 -9.85
N THR A 47 4.88 8.51 -10.85
CA THR A 47 5.14 9.94 -11.03
C THR A 47 4.02 10.82 -10.47
N CYS A 48 2.82 10.26 -10.28
CA CYS A 48 1.67 10.96 -9.74
C CYS A 48 1.80 11.12 -8.21
N SER A 49 1.74 12.36 -7.72
CA SER A 49 1.84 12.70 -6.29
C SER A 49 0.73 12.05 -5.47
N ARG A 50 -0.51 12.04 -5.98
CA ARG A 50 -1.66 11.40 -5.30
C ARG A 50 -1.42 9.91 -5.12
N GLN A 51 -1.02 9.22 -6.18
CA GLN A 51 -0.75 7.78 -6.13
C GLN A 51 0.40 7.47 -5.17
N ARG A 52 1.46 8.29 -5.17
CA ARG A 52 2.55 8.16 -4.20
C ARG A 52 2.04 8.27 -2.75
N GLY A 53 1.19 9.25 -2.48
CA GLY A 53 0.56 9.43 -1.16
C GLY A 53 -0.28 8.22 -0.73
N VAL A 54 -1.06 7.63 -1.63
CA VAL A 54 -1.83 6.41 -1.35
C VAL A 54 -0.91 5.23 -1.00
N LEU A 55 0.17 5.03 -1.76
CA LEU A 55 1.12 3.93 -1.53
C LEU A 55 1.86 4.09 -0.19
N GLU A 56 2.29 5.31 0.13
CA GLU A 56 2.93 5.63 1.41
C GLU A 56 1.98 5.40 2.59
N ALA A 57 0.75 5.91 2.52
CA ALA A 57 -0.28 5.72 3.54
C ALA A 57 -0.62 4.24 3.73
N THR A 58 -0.70 3.48 2.64
CA THR A 58 -0.96 2.03 2.67
C THR A 58 0.15 1.27 3.40
N ARG A 59 1.41 1.60 3.11
CA ARG A 59 2.56 1.01 3.83
C ARG A 59 2.49 1.32 5.31
N HIS A 60 2.23 2.57 5.69
CA HIS A 60 2.10 2.96 7.09
C HIS A 60 0.94 2.27 7.80
N TYR A 61 -0.17 2.06 7.12
CA TYR A 61 -1.29 1.28 7.64
C TYR A 61 -0.88 -0.17 7.94
N LEU A 62 -0.20 -0.84 7.00
CA LEU A 62 0.29 -2.21 7.17
C LEU A 62 1.31 -2.30 8.32
N ASP A 63 2.29 -1.39 8.37
CA ASP A 63 3.29 -1.32 9.45
C ASP A 63 2.63 -1.17 10.84
N LYS A 64 1.60 -0.33 10.95
CA LYS A 64 0.85 -0.13 12.21
C LYS A 64 0.04 -1.37 12.59
N ARG A 65 -0.59 -2.04 11.62
CA ARG A 65 -1.34 -3.29 11.83
C ARG A 65 -0.44 -4.43 12.28
N MET A 66 0.78 -4.53 11.76
CA MET A 66 1.76 -5.55 12.16
C MET A 66 2.29 -5.35 13.58
N LYS A 67 2.31 -4.10 14.08
CA LYS A 67 2.82 -3.75 15.42
C LYS A 67 1.77 -3.84 16.54
N LYS A 68 0.49 -4.02 16.21
CA LYS A 68 -0.53 -4.31 17.22
C LYS A 68 -0.59 -5.83 17.43
N PRO A 69 -0.24 -6.35 18.63
CA PRO A 69 -0.60 -7.72 18.96
C PRO A 69 -2.13 -7.82 19.00
N LEU A 70 -2.66 -8.92 18.47
CA LEU A 70 -4.02 -9.37 18.77
C LEU A 70 -4.11 -9.76 20.25
#